data_AF-A0A968RYT4-F1
#
_entry.id   AF-A0A968RYT4-F1
#
_cell.length_a   1.000
_cell.length_b   1.000
_cell.length_c   1.000
_cell.angle_alpha   90.00
_cell.angle_beta   90.00
_cell.angle_gamma   90.00
#
_symmetry.space_group_name_H-M   'P 1'
#
loop_
_entity.id
_entity.type
_entity.pdbx_description
1 polymer ?
#
loop_
_entity_poly.entity_id
_entity_poly.type
_entity_poly.pdbx_seq_one_letter_code
_entity_poly.pdbx_strand_id
1 'polypeptide(L)'
;MRRVLFDSDVLLDILAQRQPFVVAFAQALNMVTQPQVQGYVSGHAVTNIFYILRRQVGSETARELLSRLLQHLQIANVTDEVIRAALQSSMTDFEDAVTSEAANAAGVEVIVTRNTSDFLASVTPAVLPDEFLVMPLE
;
A
#
# COMPACT_ATOMS: atom_id res chain seq x y z
N MET A 1 -1.14 0.49 18.23
CA MET A 1 -0.48 0.01 16.99
C MET A 1 -1.05 0.83 15.84
N ARG A 2 -0.24 1.70 15.25
CA ARG A 2 -0.61 2.46 14.07
C ARG A 2 -0.80 1.54 12.88
N ARG A 3 -1.96 1.59 12.23
CA ARG A 3 -2.25 0.81 11.03
C ARG A 3 -1.93 1.62 9.79
N VAL A 4 -1.05 1.09 8.95
CA VAL A 4 -0.50 1.80 7.79
C VAL A 4 -0.69 0.95 6.55
N LEU A 5 -1.29 1.50 5.50
CA LEU A 5 -1.36 0.82 4.20
C LEU A 5 -0.29 1.37 3.26
N PHE A 6 0.47 0.49 2.65
CA PHE A 6 1.42 0.84 1.60
C PHE A 6 0.76 0.69 0.24
N ASP A 7 0.79 1.76 -0.53
CA ASP A 7 0.26 1.84 -1.89
C ASP A 7 0.97 0.84 -2.85
N SER A 8 0.29 0.41 -3.91
CA SER A 8 0.75 -0.65 -4.82
C SER A 8 2.02 -0.24 -5.58
N ASP A 9 2.06 1.01 -6.05
CA ASP A 9 3.18 1.60 -6.78
C ASP A 9 4.47 1.63 -5.96
N VAL A 10 4.32 1.92 -4.67
CA VAL A 10 5.40 1.95 -3.68
C VAL A 10 6.05 0.58 -3.53
N LEU A 11 5.22 -0.44 -3.31
CA LEU A 11 5.67 -1.81 -3.12
C LEU A 11 6.30 -2.35 -4.40
N LEU A 12 5.72 -2.00 -5.56
CA LEU A 12 6.28 -2.35 -6.85
C LEU A 12 7.66 -1.69 -7.08
N ASP A 13 7.82 -0.42 -6.72
CA ASP A 13 9.08 0.30 -6.86
C ASP A 13 10.19 -0.33 -6.00
N ILE A 14 9.87 -0.78 -4.77
CA ILE A 14 10.82 -1.53 -3.92
C ILE A 14 11.19 -2.87 -4.59
N LEU A 15 10.19 -3.67 -4.98
CA LEU A 15 10.40 -5.02 -5.52
C LEU A 15 11.13 -4.99 -6.87
N ALA A 16 10.90 -3.96 -7.68
CA ALA A 16 11.55 -3.74 -8.97
C ALA A 16 12.83 -2.88 -8.88
N GLN A 17 13.26 -2.47 -7.67
CA GLN A 17 14.43 -1.62 -7.42
C GLN A 17 14.44 -0.32 -8.24
N ARG A 18 13.28 0.32 -8.39
CA ARG A 18 13.12 1.55 -9.20
C ARG A 18 13.55 2.78 -8.42
N GLN A 19 14.67 3.37 -8.83
CA GLN A 19 15.15 4.65 -8.31
C GLN A 19 14.27 5.81 -8.81
N PRO A 20 14.16 6.93 -8.05
CA PRO A 20 14.82 7.22 -6.77
C PRO A 20 14.03 6.76 -5.53
N PHE A 21 12.87 6.13 -5.70
CA PHE A 21 11.88 5.92 -4.64
C PHE A 21 12.29 4.86 -3.60
N VAL A 22 13.22 3.97 -3.93
CA VAL A 22 13.57 2.80 -3.09
C VAL A 22 13.94 3.16 -1.64
N VAL A 23 14.73 4.22 -1.42
CA VAL A 23 15.33 4.46 -0.09
C VAL A 23 14.27 4.87 0.94
N ALA A 24 13.51 5.92 0.66
CA ALA A 24 12.52 6.45 1.59
C ALA A 24 11.40 5.42 1.86
N PHE A 25 10.94 4.72 0.81
CA PHE A 25 9.92 3.68 0.97
C PHE A 25 10.44 2.43 1.67
N ALA A 26 11.69 2.01 1.46
CA ALA A 26 12.26 0.91 2.23
C ALA A 26 12.35 1.26 3.72
N GLN A 27 12.71 2.51 4.05
CA GLN A 27 12.71 2.98 5.44
C GLN A 27 11.31 3.01 6.04
N ALA A 28 10.32 3.53 5.31
CA ALA A 28 8.93 3.54 5.74
C ALA A 28 8.39 2.11 5.94
N LEU A 29 8.66 1.19 5.00
CA LEU A 29 8.28 -0.20 5.12
C LEU A 29 8.96 -0.87 6.31
N ASN A 30 10.23 -0.55 6.60
CA ASN A 30 10.93 -1.10 7.76
C ASN A 30 10.27 -0.72 9.11
N MET A 31 9.43 0.31 9.16
CA MET A 31 8.65 0.64 10.36
C MET A 31 7.70 -0.47 10.78
N VAL A 32 7.25 -1.35 9.87
CA VAL A 32 6.38 -2.49 10.22
C VAL A 32 7.07 -3.52 11.11
N THR A 33 8.40 -3.43 11.27
CA THR A 33 9.16 -4.25 12.22
C THR A 33 9.03 -3.75 13.66
N GLN A 34 8.56 -2.51 13.85
CA GLN A 34 8.30 -1.96 15.17
C GLN A 34 6.98 -2.48 15.71
N PRO A 35 6.90 -2.87 17.00
CA PRO A 35 5.67 -3.42 17.59
C PRO A 35 4.52 -2.40 17.61
N GLN A 36 4.78 -1.11 17.43
CA GLN A 36 3.78 -0.06 17.35
C GLN A 36 3.16 0.09 15.96
N VAL A 37 3.64 -0.61 14.92
CA VAL A 37 3.17 -0.42 13.55
C VAL A 37 2.66 -1.74 12.97
N GLN A 38 1.46 -1.70 12.38
CA GLN A 38 0.89 -2.80 11.62
C GLN A 38 0.79 -2.38 10.15
N GLY A 39 1.57 -3.02 9.29
CA GLY A 39 1.54 -2.77 7.85
C GLY A 39 0.41 -3.52 7.13
N TYR A 40 -0.14 -2.88 6.10
CA TYR A 40 -1.18 -3.40 5.22
C TYR A 40 -0.83 -3.17 3.75
N VAL A 41 -1.42 -3.99 2.88
CA VAL A 41 -1.52 -3.79 1.43
C VAL A 41 -2.94 -4.14 0.99
N SER A 42 -3.50 -3.43 0.00
CA SER A 42 -4.82 -3.78 -0.52
C SER A 42 -4.79 -5.12 -1.27
N GLY A 43 -5.87 -5.90 -1.17
CA GLY A 43 -5.92 -7.23 -1.81
C GLY A 43 -5.72 -7.20 -3.32
N HIS A 44 -6.24 -6.17 -4.00
CA HIS A 44 -6.04 -6.02 -5.45
C HIS A 44 -4.59 -5.63 -5.79
N ALA A 45 -3.92 -4.82 -4.96
CA ALA A 45 -2.53 -4.44 -5.18
C ALA A 45 -1.60 -5.65 -5.24
N VAL A 46 -1.84 -6.69 -4.43
CA VAL A 46 -1.06 -7.95 -4.50
C VAL A 46 -1.14 -8.58 -5.90
N THR A 47 -2.32 -8.57 -6.51
CA THR A 47 -2.51 -9.12 -7.87
C THR A 47 -1.91 -8.22 -8.95
N ASN A 48 -2.00 -6.90 -8.79
CA ASN A 48 -1.38 -5.91 -9.70
C ASN A 48 0.14 -6.03 -9.68
N ILE A 49 0.74 -6.06 -8.49
CA ILE A 49 2.18 -6.24 -8.30
C ILE A 49 2.62 -7.56 -8.94
N PHE A 50 1.91 -8.68 -8.71
CA PHE A 50 2.23 -9.95 -9.36
C PHE A 50 2.23 -9.84 -10.89
N TYR A 51 1.17 -9.24 -11.44
CA TYR A 51 0.98 -9.11 -12.88
C TYR A 51 2.11 -8.34 -13.56
N ILE A 52 2.60 -7.27 -12.91
CA ILE A 52 3.70 -6.45 -13.42
C ILE A 52 5.05 -7.14 -13.18
N LEU A 53 5.32 -7.58 -11.95
CA LEU A 53 6.60 -8.13 -11.53
C LEU A 53 6.96 -9.42 -12.29
N ARG A 54 5.99 -10.29 -12.56
CA ARG A 54 6.23 -11.55 -13.30
C ARG A 54 6.81 -11.33 -14.70
N ARG A 55 6.54 -10.17 -15.32
CA ARG A 55 7.09 -9.82 -16.65
C ARG A 55 8.56 -9.45 -16.60
N GLN A 56 9.05 -9.05 -15.42
CA GLN A 56 10.43 -8.60 -15.22
C GLN A 56 11.32 -9.74 -14.70
N VAL A 57 10.83 -10.52 -13.72
CA VAL A 57 11.65 -11.51 -12.99
C VAL A 57 11.16 -12.96 -13.13
N GLY A 58 10.10 -13.19 -13.91
CA GLY A 58 9.47 -14.50 -14.03
C GLY A 58 8.42 -14.78 -12.94
N SER A 59 7.53 -15.74 -13.22
CA SER A 59 6.35 -16.00 -12.37
C SER A 59 6.68 -16.67 -11.02
N GLU A 60 7.71 -17.50 -10.96
CA GLU A 60 8.13 -18.16 -9.71
C GLU A 60 8.75 -17.15 -8.76
N THR A 61 9.78 -16.42 -9.23
CA THR A 61 10.44 -15.34 -8.48
C THR A 61 9.43 -14.29 -8.00
N ALA A 62 8.46 -13.89 -8.82
CA ALA A 62 7.45 -12.92 -8.42
C ALA A 62 6.57 -13.43 -7.26
N ARG A 63 6.20 -14.72 -7.24
CA ARG A 63 5.47 -15.32 -6.11
C ARG A 63 6.31 -15.39 -4.85
N GLU A 64 7.59 -15.72 -4.96
CA GLU A 64 8.50 -15.77 -3.82
C GLU A 64 8.68 -14.39 -3.19
N LEU A 65 8.89 -13.35 -4.00
CA LEU A 65 9.02 -11.98 -3.54
C LEU A 65 7.75 -11.48 -2.84
N LEU A 66 6.56 -11.72 -3.43
CA LEU A 66 5.29 -11.40 -2.78
C LEU A 66 5.07 -12.17 -1.48
N SER A 67 5.42 -13.46 -1.45
CA SER A 67 5.28 -14.26 -0.24
C SER A 67 6.14 -13.73 0.90
N ARG A 68 7.37 -13.28 0.61
CA ARG A 68 8.26 -12.64 1.60
C ARG A 68 7.74 -11.27 2.06
N LEU A 69 7.19 -10.48 1.14
CA LEU A 69 6.59 -9.19 1.49
C LEU A 69 5.41 -9.39 2.46
N LEU A 70 4.53 -10.34 2.15
CA LEU A 70 3.33 -10.64 2.94
C LEU A 70 3.60 -11.32 4.29
N GLN A 71 4.85 -11.70 4.60
CA GLN A 71 5.23 -12.09 5.97
C GLN A 71 5.17 -10.91 6.95
N HIS A 72 5.26 -9.68 6.44
CA HIS A 72 5.34 -8.45 7.24
C HIS A 72 4.08 -7.58 7.12
N LEU A 73 3.23 -7.85 6.13
CA LEU A 73 2.03 -7.06 5.83
C LEU A 73 0.77 -7.90 5.95
N GLN A 74 -0.28 -7.30 6.48
CA GLN A 74 -1.64 -7.83 6.39
C GLN A 74 -2.28 -7.42 5.05
N ILE A 75 -3.27 -8.19 4.62
CA ILE A 75 -4.04 -7.86 3.42
C ILE A 75 -5.31 -7.13 3.86
N ALA A 76 -5.51 -5.90 3.37
CA ALA A 76 -6.79 -5.22 3.48
C ALA A 76 -7.78 -5.82 2.48
N ASN A 77 -8.89 -6.35 3.00
CA ASN A 77 -9.87 -7.07 2.19
C ASN A 77 -10.55 -6.12 1.19
N VAL A 78 -10.69 -6.59 -0.04
CA VAL A 78 -11.52 -5.94 -1.07
C VAL A 78 -12.80 -6.76 -1.20
N THR A 79 -13.86 -6.31 -0.54
CA THR A 79 -15.18 -6.96 -0.54
C THR A 79 -16.13 -6.30 -1.55
N ASP A 80 -17.34 -6.85 -1.72
CA ASP A 80 -18.38 -6.21 -2.54
C ASP A 80 -18.69 -4.78 -2.05
N GLU A 81 -18.74 -4.59 -0.73
CA GLU A 81 -18.98 -3.28 -0.10
C GLU A 81 -17.87 -2.29 -0.43
N VAL A 82 -16.60 -2.70 -0.34
CA VAL A 82 -15.44 -1.87 -0.69
C VAL A 82 -15.52 -1.43 -2.16
N ILE A 83 -15.82 -2.36 -3.07
CA ILE A 83 -15.94 -2.04 -4.51
C ILE A 83 -17.11 -1.08 -4.77
N ARG A 84 -18.28 -1.31 -4.15
CA ARG A 84 -19.44 -0.43 -4.32
C ARG A 84 -19.20 0.97 -3.74
N ALA A 85 -18.52 1.08 -2.60
CA ALA A 85 -18.13 2.35 -2.03
C ALA A 85 -17.14 3.09 -2.96
N ALA A 86 -16.13 2.38 -3.49
CA ALA A 86 -15.16 2.95 -4.42
C ALA A 86 -15.84 3.47 -5.70
N LEU A 87 -16.84 2.76 -6.23
CA LEU A 87 -17.63 3.20 -7.40
C LEU A 87 -18.45 4.47 -7.14
N GLN A 88 -18.72 4.80 -5.88
CA GLN A 88 -19.42 6.01 -5.46
C GLN A 88 -18.46 7.14 -5.05
N SER A 89 -17.15 6.86 -5.00
CA SER A 89 -16.12 7.84 -4.68
C SER A 89 -16.00 8.91 -5.76
N SER A 90 -15.59 10.11 -5.35
CA SER A 90 -15.21 11.19 -6.26
C SER A 90 -13.73 11.13 -6.68
N MET A 91 -12.97 10.13 -6.24
CA MET A 91 -11.59 9.90 -6.67
C MET A 91 -11.55 9.54 -8.16
N THR A 92 -10.64 10.18 -8.89
CA THR A 92 -10.53 10.01 -10.35
C THR A 92 -9.94 8.65 -10.72
N ASP A 93 -8.92 8.22 -9.99
CA ASP A 93 -8.32 6.90 -10.17
C ASP A 93 -9.10 5.86 -9.35
N PHE A 94 -9.55 4.81 -10.04
CA PHE A 94 -10.38 3.78 -9.44
C PHE A 94 -9.57 2.79 -8.60
N GLU A 95 -8.31 2.53 -8.93
CA GLU A 95 -7.42 1.71 -8.09
C GLU A 95 -7.22 2.39 -6.73
N ASP A 96 -6.93 3.69 -6.77
CA ASP A 96 -6.74 4.49 -5.55
C ASP A 96 -8.04 4.59 -4.75
N ALA A 97 -9.20 4.72 -5.42
CA ALA A 97 -10.50 4.67 -4.76
C ALA A 97 -10.72 3.35 -4.01
N VAL A 98 -10.41 2.22 -4.64
CA VAL A 98 -10.51 0.90 -4.00
C VAL A 98 -9.50 0.76 -2.87
N THR A 99 -8.29 1.31 -3.01
CA THR A 99 -7.27 1.32 -1.97
C THR A 99 -7.72 2.15 -0.76
N SER A 100 -8.27 3.34 -0.97
CA SER A 100 -8.84 4.21 0.06
C SER A 100 -9.96 3.48 0.84
N GLU A 101 -10.90 2.87 0.14
CA GLU A 101 -12.02 2.17 0.78
C GLU A 101 -11.59 0.88 1.49
N ALA A 102 -10.62 0.14 0.95
CA ALA A 102 -10.04 -1.02 1.61
C ALA A 102 -9.27 -0.61 2.88
N ALA A 103 -8.52 0.50 2.84
CA ALA A 103 -7.84 1.07 3.98
C ALA A 103 -8.85 1.44 5.09
N ASN A 104 -9.89 2.19 4.72
CA ASN A 104 -10.97 2.60 5.61
C ASN A 104 -11.66 1.39 6.27
N ALA A 105 -12.05 0.39 5.48
CA ALA A 105 -12.70 -0.83 5.98
C ALA A 105 -11.79 -1.65 6.91
N ALA A 106 -10.47 -1.62 6.72
CA ALA A 106 -9.49 -2.26 7.60
C ALA A 106 -9.14 -1.45 8.86
N GLY A 107 -9.71 -0.25 9.00
CA GLY A 107 -9.38 0.69 10.08
C GLY A 107 -7.93 1.20 9.99
N VAL A 108 -7.37 1.27 8.78
CA VAL A 108 -6.06 1.88 8.53
C VAL A 108 -6.14 3.37 8.85
N GLU A 109 -5.11 3.90 9.50
CA GLU A 109 -5.06 5.30 9.92
C GLU A 109 -4.39 6.18 8.87
N VAL A 110 -3.48 5.62 8.06
CA VAL A 110 -2.73 6.37 7.06
C VAL A 110 -2.31 5.49 5.88
N ILE A 111 -2.37 6.06 4.68
CA ILE A 111 -1.85 5.49 3.44
C ILE A 111 -0.48 6.11 3.15
N VAL A 112 0.52 5.29 2.85
CA VAL A 112 1.85 5.72 2.41
C VAL A 112 1.92 5.53 0.89
N THR A 113 2.03 6.65 0.17
CA THR A 113 2.05 6.71 -1.31
C THR A 113 3.16 7.65 -1.79
N ARG A 114 3.46 7.62 -3.08
CA ARG A 114 4.31 8.64 -3.75
C ARG A 114 3.49 9.80 -4.33
N ASN A 115 2.17 9.67 -4.42
CA ASN A 115 1.30 10.68 -5.01
C ASN A 115 0.09 10.98 -4.10
N THR A 116 0.29 11.84 -3.11
CA THR A 116 -0.80 12.26 -2.21
C THR A 116 -1.92 13.01 -2.92
N SER A 117 -1.67 13.56 -4.12
CA SER A 117 -2.69 14.28 -4.88
C SER A 117 -3.82 13.39 -5.41
N ASP A 118 -3.54 12.10 -5.65
CA ASP A 118 -4.54 11.13 -6.09
C ASP A 118 -5.51 10.78 -4.95
N PHE A 119 -5.06 10.96 -3.70
CA PHE A 119 -5.81 10.65 -2.47
C PHE A 119 -6.48 11.87 -1.83
N LEU A 120 -6.59 13.03 -2.51
CA LEU A 120 -7.20 14.23 -1.92
C LEU A 120 -8.66 14.03 -1.48
N ALA A 121 -9.40 13.16 -2.17
CA ALA A 121 -10.77 12.80 -1.84
C ALA A 121 -10.89 11.47 -1.06
N SER A 122 -9.75 10.91 -0.63
CA SER A 122 -9.69 9.67 0.16
C SER A 122 -10.29 9.87 1.55
N VAL A 123 -10.96 8.83 2.05
CA VAL A 123 -11.45 8.80 3.44
C VAL A 123 -10.28 8.64 4.40
N THR A 124 -9.27 7.85 4.01
CA THR A 124 -8.06 7.63 4.80
C THR A 124 -6.97 8.62 4.35
N PRO A 125 -6.34 9.39 5.25
CA PRO A 125 -5.32 10.35 4.83
C PRO A 125 -4.13 9.63 4.19
N ALA A 126 -3.56 10.26 3.17
CA ALA A 126 -2.38 9.77 2.49
C ALA A 126 -1.20 10.72 2.71
N VAL A 127 -0.02 10.16 2.92
CA VAL A 127 1.22 10.90 3.18
C VAL A 127 2.38 10.34 2.38
N LEU A 128 3.40 11.17 2.21
CA LEU A 128 4.68 10.74 1.67
C LEU A 128 5.47 9.91 2.70
N PRO A 129 6.45 9.08 2.27
CA PRO A 129 7.26 8.28 3.17
C PRO A 129 7.98 9.09 4.23
N ASP A 130 8.57 10.21 3.83
CA ASP A 130 9.35 11.07 4.73
C ASP A 130 8.46 11.69 5.81
N GLU A 131 7.21 12.00 5.45
CA GLU A 131 6.20 12.49 6.40
C GLU A 131 5.76 11.39 7.36
N PHE A 132 5.58 10.17 6.87
CA PHE A 132 5.27 9.01 7.71
C PHE A 132 6.39 8.71 8.71
N LEU A 133 7.65 8.78 8.29
CA LEU A 133 8.83 8.49 9.13
C LEU A 133 8.98 9.45 10.32
N VAL A 134 8.40 10.65 10.26
CA VAL A 134 8.44 11.63 11.35
C VAL A 134 7.16 11.64 12.19
N MET A 135 6.18 10.78 11.90
CA MET A 135 4.95 10.69 12.69
C MET A 135 5.21 10.07 14.07
N PRO A 136 4.69 10.66 15.17
CA PRO A 136 4.83 10.08 16.51
C PRO A 136 4.12 8.74 16.62
N LEU A 137 4.82 7.68 17.05
CA LEU A 137 4.22 6.38 17.32
C LEU A 137 3.75 6.36 18.79
N GLU A 138 2.44 6.50 19.00
CA GLU A 138 1.80 6.39 20.31
C GLU A 138 1.48 4.94 20.69
#